data_AF-A0A7Y7TES1-F1
#
_entry.id   AF-A0A7Y7TES1-F1
#
_cell.length_a   1.000
_cell.length_b   1.000
_cell.length_c   1.000
_cell.angle_alpha   90.00
_cell.angle_beta   90.00
_cell.angle_gamma   90.00
#
_symmetry.space_group_name_H-M   'P 1'
#
loop_
_entity.id
_entity.type
_entity.pdbx_description
1 polymer ?
#
loop_
_entity_poly.entity_id
_entity_poly.type
_entity_poly.pdbx_seq_one_letter_code
_entity_poly.pdbx_strand_id
1 'polypeptide(L)'
;MGMVPIDNLIVGMVLDADVRDRTGRLLLGSGAELTSKHLHIFRTWGVQKASIAGIDGDDEMTHLPENVDLSELLIVEEALAPLFKRVDMNHPVNKELLRLAALRRIQHGNS
;
A
#
# COMPACT_ATOMS: atom_id res chain seq x y z
N MET A 1 3.43 -10.47 8.76
CA MET A 1 3.94 -9.13 9.13
C MET A 1 3.78 -8.21 7.93
N GLY A 2 2.82 -7.29 8.00
CA GLY A 2 2.36 -6.48 6.87
C GLY A 2 2.77 -5.01 7.02
N MET A 3 3.40 -4.48 5.97
CA MET A 3 3.77 -3.07 5.88
C MET A 3 2.57 -2.27 5.37
N VAL A 4 1.90 -1.57 6.28
CA VAL A 4 0.70 -0.79 5.95
C VAL A 4 1.07 0.66 5.66
N PRO A 5 0.56 1.27 4.57
CA PRO A 5 0.71 2.70 4.32
C PRO A 5 0.13 3.54 5.46
N ILE A 6 0.76 4.68 5.76
CA ILE A 6 0.34 5.54 6.87
C ILE A 6 -1.12 6.00 6.77
N ASP A 7 -1.62 6.19 5.55
CA ASP A 7 -2.99 6.64 5.29
C ASP A 7 -4.04 5.56 5.58
N ASN A 8 -3.62 4.29 5.68
CA ASN A 8 -4.47 3.16 6.07
C ASN A 8 -4.39 2.79 7.54
N LEU A 9 -3.52 3.46 8.32
CA LEU A 9 -3.43 3.15 9.73
C LEU A 9 -4.67 3.67 10.47
N ILE A 10 -5.32 2.77 11.19
CA ILE A 10 -6.50 3.06 12.00
C ILE A 10 -6.10 3.05 13.48
N VAL A 11 -6.76 3.90 14.27
CA VAL A 11 -6.64 3.89 15.72
C VAL A 11 -7.02 2.50 16.25
N GLY A 12 -6.22 1.98 17.19
CA GLY A 12 -6.40 0.63 17.76
C GLY A 12 -5.53 -0.46 17.12
N MET A 13 -4.88 -0.19 15.98
CA MET A 13 -3.89 -1.12 15.42
C MET A 13 -2.63 -1.18 16.30
N VAL A 14 -1.96 -2.33 16.35
CA VAL A 14 -0.75 -2.52 17.17
C VAL A 14 0.48 -2.59 16.28
N LEU A 15 1.52 -1.83 16.61
CA LEU A 15 2.80 -1.92 15.91
C LEU A 15 3.48 -3.26 16.15
N ASP A 16 4.02 -3.82 15.08
CA ASP A 16 4.81 -5.05 15.10
C ASP A 16 6.32 -4.75 15.24
N ALA A 17 6.74 -3.58 14.78
CA ALA A 17 8.12 -3.13 14.77
C ALA A 17 8.24 -1.66 15.16
N ASP A 18 9.44 -1.28 15.62
CA ASP A 18 9.78 0.11 15.93
C ASP A 18 9.63 1.01 14.70
N VAL A 19 8.90 2.12 14.84
CA VAL A 19 8.84 3.18 13.83
C VAL A 19 9.92 4.21 14.13
N ARG A 20 10.78 4.44 13.15
CA ARG A 20 11.90 5.41 13.23
C ARG A 20 11.76 6.48 12.16
N ASP A 21 12.25 7.67 12.46
CA ASP A 21 12.33 8.75 11.48
C ASP A 21 13.52 8.56 10.51
N ARG A 22 13.66 9.47 9.54
CA ARG A 22 14.77 9.47 8.56
C ARG A 22 16.17 9.59 9.18
N THR A 23 16.26 10.07 10.42
CA THR A 23 17.53 10.23 11.17
C THR A 23 17.82 9.01 12.05
N GLY A 24 16.91 8.02 12.10
CA GLY A 24 17.00 6.84 12.94
C GLY A 24 16.46 7.05 14.36
N ARG A 25 15.87 8.21 14.65
CA ARG A 25 15.23 8.50 15.95
C ARG A 25 13.96 7.66 16.09
N LEU A 26 13.81 7.00 17.23
CA LEU A 26 12.59 6.25 17.55
C LEU A 26 11.40 7.21 17.72
N LEU A 27 10.36 7.01 16.92
CA LEU A 27 9.09 7.73 17.00
C LEU A 27 8.08 6.97 17.87
N LEU A 28 8.00 5.65 17.69
CA LEU A 28 7.11 4.79 18.47
C LEU A 28 7.68 3.37 18.51
N GLY A 29 7.65 2.73 19.68
CA GLY A 29 8.16 1.37 19.87
C GLY A 29 7.19 0.30 19.38
N SER A 30 7.71 -0.88 19.03
CA SER A 30 6.91 -2.08 18.78
C SER A 30 5.98 -2.41 19.95
N GLY A 31 4.81 -2.98 19.66
CA GLY A 31 3.79 -3.33 20.65
C GLY A 31 2.92 -2.16 21.10
N ALA A 32 3.18 -0.94 20.62
CA ALA A 32 2.34 0.21 20.92
C ALA A 32 1.05 0.21 20.10
N GLU A 33 -0.06 0.53 20.76
CA GLU A 33 -1.35 0.76 20.11
C GLU A 33 -1.38 2.16 19.45
N LEU A 34 -1.86 2.22 18.21
CA LEU A 34 -1.95 3.45 17.45
C LEU A 34 -3.10 4.31 17.99
N THR A 35 -2.78 5.58 18.23
CA THR A 35 -3.75 6.61 18.62
C THR A 35 -3.78 7.70 17.55
N SER A 36 -4.82 8.54 17.55
CA SER A 36 -4.89 9.68 16.62
C SER A 36 -3.66 10.59 16.72
N LYS A 37 -3.07 10.72 17.91
CA LYS A 37 -1.83 11.47 18.14
C LYS A 37 -0.63 10.81 17.42
N HIS A 38 -0.51 9.48 17.50
CA HIS A 38 0.54 8.74 16.81
C HIS A 38 0.44 8.89 15.28
N LEU A 39 -0.77 8.81 14.72
CA LEU A 39 -1.01 9.02 13.29
C LEU A 39 -0.62 10.42 12.83
N HIS A 40 -0.89 11.44 13.64
CA HIS A 40 -0.48 12.81 13.35
C HIS A 40 1.05 12.94 13.35
N ILE A 41 1.72 12.39 14.38
CA ILE A 41 3.19 12.39 14.48
C ILE A 41 3.80 11.73 13.23
N PHE A 42 3.34 10.55 12.83
CA PHE A 42 3.87 9.86 11.66
C PHE A 42 3.76 10.69 10.37
N ARG A 43 2.64 11.38 10.16
CA ARG A 43 2.48 12.31 9.02
C ARG A 43 3.43 13.50 9.11
N THR A 44 3.56 14.13 10.28
CA THR A 44 4.49 15.25 10.49
C THR A 44 5.95 14.86 10.21
N TRP A 45 6.34 13.66 10.59
CA TRP A 45 7.71 13.16 10.43
C TRP A 45 7.96 12.47 9.07
N GLY A 46 6.93 12.34 8.22
CA GLY A 46 7.04 11.78 6.87
C GLY A 46 7.23 10.26 6.84
N VAL A 47 6.66 9.54 7.81
CA VAL A 47 6.64 8.07 7.81
C VAL A 47 5.69 7.59 6.72
N GLN A 48 6.17 6.77 5.78
CA GLN A 48 5.37 6.29 4.65
C GLN A 48 4.61 5.00 4.95
N LYS A 49 5.22 4.08 5.70
CA LYS A 49 4.67 2.76 6.02
C LYS A 49 5.04 2.36 7.45
N ALA A 50 4.20 1.56 8.10
CA ALA A 50 4.47 0.97 9.42
C ALA A 50 4.12 -0.52 9.43
N SER A 51 4.86 -1.32 10.20
CA SER A 51 4.57 -2.75 10.37
C SER A 51 3.51 -2.93 11.44
N ILE A 52 2.41 -3.61 11.10
CA ILE A 52 1.28 -3.84 12.00
C ILE A 52 1.16 -5.32 12.35
N ALA A 53 0.98 -5.60 13.64
CA ALA A 53 0.89 -6.94 14.17
C ALA A 53 -0.45 -7.56 13.75
N GLY A 54 -0.43 -8.82 13.30
CA GLY A 54 -1.62 -9.54 12.86
C GLY A 54 -2.06 -9.24 11.42
N ILE A 55 -1.33 -8.41 10.68
CA ILE A 55 -1.49 -8.26 9.23
C ILE A 55 -0.42 -9.12 8.55
N ASP A 56 -0.82 -10.06 7.72
CA ASP A 56 0.11 -10.86 6.93
C ASP A 56 0.54 -10.08 5.67
N GLY A 57 1.81 -10.23 5.29
CA GLY A 57 2.49 -9.37 4.31
C GLY A 57 1.96 -9.45 2.88
N ASP A 58 0.95 -10.27 2.63
CA ASP A 58 0.20 -10.32 1.37
C ASP A 58 -1.00 -9.35 1.35
N ASP A 59 -1.37 -8.78 2.50
CA ASP A 59 -2.15 -7.56 2.57
C ASP A 59 -1.21 -6.35 2.37
N GLU A 60 -0.48 -6.36 1.25
CA GLU A 60 -0.42 -5.13 0.48
C GLU A 60 -1.87 -4.80 0.18
N MET A 61 -2.55 -4.10 1.11
CA MET A 61 -3.71 -3.26 0.84
C MET A 61 -3.21 -2.20 -0.13
N THR A 62 -3.00 -2.69 -1.35
CA THR A 62 -2.54 -1.96 -2.47
C THR A 62 -3.80 -1.20 -2.81
N HIS A 63 -3.85 0.04 -2.35
CA HIS A 63 -5.05 0.83 -2.44
C HIS A 63 -5.48 0.87 -3.90
N LEU A 64 -6.70 0.39 -4.14
CA LEU A 64 -7.42 0.92 -5.27
C LEU A 64 -7.78 2.37 -4.88
N PRO A 65 -7.57 3.33 -5.78
CA PRO A 65 -8.11 4.67 -5.60
C PRO A 65 -9.60 4.58 -5.23
N GLU A 66 -10.11 5.47 -4.37
CA GLU A 66 -11.51 5.43 -3.88
C GLU A 66 -12.56 5.39 -5.01
N ASN A 67 -12.18 5.79 -6.22
CA ASN A 67 -13.00 5.81 -7.43
C ASN A 67 -12.79 4.61 -8.37
N VAL A 68 -12.11 3.55 -7.94
CA VAL A 68 -11.85 2.36 -8.76
C VAL A 68 -12.40 1.13 -8.06
N ASP A 69 -13.38 0.48 -8.70
CA ASP A 69 -13.89 -0.81 -8.23
C ASP A 69 -12.91 -1.95 -8.57
N LEU A 70 -12.84 -2.94 -7.69
CA LEU A 70 -11.99 -4.13 -7.88
C LEU A 70 -12.41 -4.90 -9.13
N SER A 71 -13.71 -4.96 -9.40
CA SER A 71 -14.27 -5.61 -10.59
C SER A 71 -13.78 -4.93 -11.88
N GLU A 72 -13.76 -3.59 -11.90
CA GLU A 72 -13.27 -2.81 -13.04
C GLU A 72 -11.76 -3.01 -13.25
N LEU A 73 -10.98 -3.04 -12.16
CA LEU A 73 -9.55 -3.29 -12.20
C LEU A 73 -9.23 -4.64 -12.84
N LEU A 74 -9.90 -5.71 -12.43
CA LEU A 74 -9.69 -7.05 -12.97
C LEU A 74 -10.01 -7.12 -14.48
N ILE A 75 -11.10 -6.50 -14.92
CA ILE A 75 -11.49 -6.45 -16.34
C ILE A 75 -10.40 -5.75 -17.17
N VAL A 76 -9.88 -4.63 -16.67
CA VAL A 76 -8.85 -3.86 -17.38
C VAL A 76 -7.50 -4.57 -17.37
N GLU A 77 -7.13 -5.22 -16.26
CA GLU A 77 -5.93 -6.05 -16.18
C GLU A 77 -5.98 -7.21 -17.19
N GLU A 78 -7.12 -7.90 -17.30
CA GLU A 78 -7.30 -8.98 -18.28
C GLU A 78 -7.19 -8.45 -19.72
N ALA A 79 -7.75 -7.27 -20.00
CA ALA A 79 -7.62 -6.60 -21.29
C ALA A 79 -6.16 -6.15 -21.60
N LEU A 80 -5.35 -5.89 -20.58
CA LEU A 80 -3.94 -5.50 -20.72
C LEU A 80 -2.98 -6.70 -20.74
N ALA A 81 -3.38 -7.85 -20.18
CA ALA A 81 -2.57 -9.06 -20.12
C ALA A 81 -1.89 -9.48 -21.45
N PRO A 82 -2.52 -9.35 -22.64
CA PRO A 82 -1.87 -9.66 -23.91
C PRO A 82 -0.63 -8.81 -24.20
N LEU A 83 -0.58 -7.55 -23.72
CA LEU A 83 0.56 -6.65 -23.89
C LEU A 83 1.77 -7.08 -23.05
N PHE A 84 1.52 -7.75 -21.93
CA PHE A 84 2.54 -8.22 -21.00
C PHE A 84 2.96 -9.69 -21.25
N LYS A 85 2.44 -10.33 -22.31
CA LYS A 85 2.73 -11.74 -22.65
C LYS A 85 4.23 -12.05 -22.85
N ARG A 86 5.05 -11.03 -23.16
CA ARG A 86 6.50 -11.16 -23.37
C ARG A 86 7.33 -10.77 -22.13
N VAL A 87 6.66 -10.41 -21.04
CA VAL A 87 7.27 -9.90 -19.82
C VAL A 87 7.15 -10.96 -18.73
N ASP A 88 8.20 -11.10 -17.91
CA ASP A 88 8.17 -12.02 -16.78
C ASP A 88 7.26 -11.47 -15.66
N MET A 89 6.04 -11.99 -15.58
CA MET A 89 5.06 -11.59 -14.57
C MET A 89 5.34 -12.13 -13.16
N ASN A 90 6.37 -12.96 -12.97
CA ASN A 90 6.82 -13.32 -11.63
C ASN A 90 7.67 -12.22 -10.98
N HIS A 91 8.19 -11.28 -11.78
CA HIS A 91 8.98 -10.17 -11.26
C HIS A 91 8.06 -9.09 -10.64
N PRO A 92 8.32 -8.66 -9.39
CA PRO A 92 7.43 -7.74 -8.66
C PRO A 92 7.19 -6.41 -9.39
N VAL A 93 8.21 -5.86 -10.07
CA VAL A 93 8.09 -4.62 -10.86
C VAL A 93 7.09 -4.78 -12.03
N ASN A 94 7.03 -5.95 -12.65
CA ASN A 94 6.17 -6.16 -13.81
C ASN A 94 4.71 -6.32 -13.40
N LYS A 95 4.47 -6.96 -12.24
CA LYS A 95 3.15 -7.00 -11.60
C LYS A 95 2.67 -5.58 -11.27
N GLU A 96 3.53 -4.76 -10.69
CA GLU A 96 3.19 -3.38 -10.34
C GLU A 96 2.97 -2.51 -11.59
N LEU A 97 3.74 -2.71 -12.66
CA LEU A 97 3.53 -2.02 -13.93
C LEU A 97 2.17 -2.33 -14.56
N LEU A 98 1.74 -3.61 -14.57
CA LEU A 98 0.42 -4.00 -15.07
C LEU A 98 -0.69 -3.32 -14.26
N ARG A 99 -0.57 -3.36 -12.94
CA ARG A 99 -1.51 -2.74 -12.01
C ARG A 99 -1.62 -1.23 -12.24
N LEU A 100 -0.49 -0.51 -12.29
CA LEU A 100 -0.45 0.93 -12.54
C LEU A 100 -1.03 1.30 -13.92
N ALA A 101 -0.77 0.47 -14.93
CA ALA A 101 -1.35 0.65 -16.26
C ALA A 101 -2.87 0.48 -16.25
N ALA A 102 -3.39 -0.51 -15.51
CA ALA A 102 -4.83 -0.71 -15.32
C ALA A 102 -5.47 0.48 -14.61
N LEU A 103 -4.90 0.93 -13.49
CA LEU A 103 -5.36 2.10 -12.75
C LEU A 103 -5.40 3.37 -13.62
N ARG A 104 -4.32 3.62 -14.37
CA ARG A 104 -4.25 4.77 -15.27
C ARG A 104 -5.32 4.71 -16.36
N ARG A 105 -5.59 3.52 -16.90
CA ARG A 105 -6.61 3.31 -17.92
C ARG A 105 -8.02 3.52 -17.39
N ILE A 106 -8.29 3.21 -16.13
CA ILE A 106 -9.58 3.52 -15.49
C ILE A 106 -9.71 5.03 -15.25
N GLN A 107 -8.64 5.68 -14.78
CA GLN A 107 -8.64 7.11 -14.49
C GLN A 107 -8.70 8.01 -15.74
N HIS A 108 -8.11 7.57 -16.86
CA HIS A 108 -7.93 8.40 -18.06
C HIS A 108 -8.52 7.80 -19.35
N GLY A 109 -9.08 6.59 -19.32
CA GLY A 109 -9.55 5.87 -20.52
C GLY A 109 -10.88 6.36 -21.11
N ASN A 110 -11.42 7.47 -20.63
CA ASN A 110 -12.59 8.12 -21.21
C ASN A 110 -12.12 9.20 -22.21
N SER A 111 -11.69 8.77 -23.40
CA SER A 111 -11.42 9.65 -24.56
C SER A 111 -11.59 8.87 -25.87
#